data_AF-A0A972C6T3-F1
#
_entry.id   AF-A0A972C6T3-F1
#
_cell.length_a   1.000
_cell.length_b   1.000
_cell.length_c   1.000
_cell.angle_alpha   90.00
_cell.angle_beta   90.00
_cell.angle_gamma   90.00
#
_symmetry.space_group_name_H-M   'P 1'
#
loop_
_entity.id
_entity.type
_entity.pdbx_description
1 polymer ?
#
loop_
_entity_poly.entity_id
_entity_poly.type
_entity_poly.pdbx_seq_one_letter_code
_entity_poly.pdbx_strand_id
1 'polypeptide(L)'
;MSSQKHLGQALAEGLVVMLVLLLLFAAIPWLGRLLDMALQSSNASSYGAFQLSRAIPDINKAELDSRFFIGPDKNWRDRKGKLLLQNKSIHVQVDRAQKLDDSMQPGMNASYARSLRQDWKLEDEGIANVSLQVTPTYSVAREKPDGKNTNIALGLGLGFYDHSVFTIKRHTAILTGAGHAVSDRAAHQHTALSEQGWQKSARLSYETGQKIQSYAQSVDAPWGRTQPVFDWLQPWQGLLPAHHLEK
;
A
#
# COMPACT_ATOMS: atom_id res chain seq x y z
N MET A 1 -20.38 -63.42 26.17
CA MET A 1 -21.21 -62.20 26.07
C MET A 1 -20.41 -60.87 26.04
N SER A 2 -19.07 -60.87 25.90
CA SER A 2 -18.27 -59.62 25.79
C SER A 2 -18.13 -59.09 24.37
N SER A 3 -18.22 -59.93 23.33
CA SER A 3 -17.96 -59.53 21.94
C SER A 3 -19.00 -58.54 21.37
N GLN A 4 -20.28 -58.65 21.74
CA GLN A 4 -21.33 -57.74 21.23
C GLN A 4 -21.20 -56.29 21.73
N LYS A 5 -20.59 -56.04 22.89
CA LYS A 5 -20.38 -54.67 23.40
C LYS A 5 -19.31 -53.91 22.60
N HIS A 6 -18.29 -54.61 22.10
CA HIS A 6 -17.22 -53.99 21.33
C HIS A 6 -17.64 -53.61 19.90
N LEU A 7 -18.58 -54.37 19.28
CA LEU A 7 -19.11 -54.01 17.96
C LEU A 7 -19.91 -52.69 17.98
N GLY A 8 -20.70 -52.44 19.02
CA GLY A 8 -21.46 -51.19 19.16
C GLY A 8 -20.56 -49.97 19.40
N GLN A 9 -19.48 -50.15 20.15
CA GLN A 9 -18.51 -49.09 20.42
C GLN A 9 -17.72 -48.71 19.16
N ALA A 10 -17.21 -49.68 18.40
CA ALA A 10 -16.47 -49.40 17.17
C ALA A 10 -17.33 -48.67 16.12
N LEU A 11 -18.62 -48.99 16.04
CA LEU A 11 -19.55 -48.31 15.14
C LEU A 11 -19.82 -46.86 15.59
N ALA A 12 -19.99 -46.64 16.89
CA ALA A 12 -20.17 -45.30 17.45
C ALA A 12 -18.90 -44.43 17.26
N GLU A 13 -17.71 -44.98 17.53
CA GLU A 13 -16.43 -44.31 17.32
C GLU A 13 -16.21 -43.97 15.84
N GLY A 14 -16.49 -44.91 14.93
CA GLY A 14 -16.41 -44.67 13.49
C GLY A 14 -17.34 -43.56 13.01
N LEU A 15 -18.56 -43.47 13.55
CA LEU A 15 -19.51 -42.41 13.21
C LEU A 15 -19.01 -41.04 13.68
N VAL A 16 -18.44 -40.95 14.88
CA VAL A 16 -17.83 -39.72 15.40
C VAL A 16 -16.66 -39.28 14.51
N VAL A 17 -15.76 -40.19 14.15
CA VAL A 17 -14.62 -39.87 13.26
C VAL A 17 -15.11 -39.39 11.90
N MET A 18 -16.10 -40.05 11.31
CA MET A 18 -16.69 -39.65 10.03
C MET A 18 -17.31 -38.24 10.11
N LEU A 19 -18.02 -37.94 11.20
CA LEU A 19 -18.61 -36.61 11.42
C LEU A 19 -17.54 -35.53 11.50
N VAL A 20 -16.44 -35.78 12.24
CA VAL A 20 -15.31 -34.86 12.33
C VAL A 20 -14.68 -34.63 10.95
N LEU A 21 -14.48 -35.67 10.16
CA LEU A 21 -13.93 -35.56 8.81
C LEU A 21 -14.83 -34.71 7.89
N LEU A 22 -16.15 -34.89 7.97
CA LEU A 22 -17.11 -34.09 7.21
C LEU A 22 -17.08 -32.61 7.62
N LEU A 23 -16.95 -32.32 8.92
CA LEU A 23 -16.80 -30.95 9.41
C LEU A 23 -15.50 -30.32 8.90
N LEU A 24 -14.38 -31.03 8.95
CA LEU A 24 -13.10 -30.54 8.42
C LEU A 24 -13.18 -30.29 6.91
N PHE A 25 -13.82 -31.19 6.16
CA PHE A 25 -14.00 -31.04 4.72
C PHE A 25 -14.84 -29.80 4.35
N ALA A 26 -15.76 -29.38 5.22
CA ALA A 26 -16.50 -28.12 5.04
C ALA A 26 -15.70 -26.89 5.54
N ALA A 27 -15.05 -27.01 6.69
CA ALA A 27 -14.35 -25.91 7.36
C ALA A 27 -13.11 -25.44 6.58
N ILE A 28 -12.30 -26.37 6.06
CA ILE A 28 -11.02 -26.05 5.39
C ILE A 28 -11.25 -25.19 4.13
N PRO A 29 -12.12 -25.57 3.17
CA PRO A 29 -12.37 -24.73 2.00
C PRO A 29 -13.05 -23.41 2.36
N TRP A 30 -13.93 -23.40 3.37
CA TRP A 30 -14.58 -22.19 3.85
C TRP A 30 -13.55 -21.18 4.38
N LEU A 31 -12.64 -21.62 5.25
CA LEU A 31 -11.56 -20.79 5.78
C LEU A 31 -10.58 -20.37 4.68
N GLY A 32 -10.22 -21.28 3.78
CA GLY A 32 -9.34 -20.99 2.65
C GLY A 32 -9.86 -19.85 1.76
N ARG A 33 -11.19 -19.80 1.52
CA ARG A 33 -11.81 -18.68 0.79
C ARG A 33 -11.67 -17.36 1.52
N LEU A 34 -11.88 -17.33 2.85
CA LEU A 34 -11.72 -16.12 3.65
C LEU A 34 -10.27 -15.64 3.68
N LEU A 35 -9.31 -16.58 3.79
CA LEU A 35 -7.88 -16.26 3.76
C LEU A 35 -7.45 -15.68 2.40
N ASP A 36 -7.89 -16.28 1.29
CA ASP A 36 -7.61 -15.76 -0.03
C ASP A 36 -8.25 -14.37 -0.25
N MET A 37 -9.51 -14.16 0.15
CA MET A 37 -10.12 -12.82 0.12
C MET A 37 -9.32 -11.80 0.92
N ALA A 38 -8.82 -12.19 2.10
CA ALA A 38 -7.99 -11.32 2.94
C ALA A 38 -6.63 -11.01 2.30
N LEU A 39 -6.03 -11.98 1.60
CA LEU A 39 -4.79 -11.80 0.85
C LEU A 39 -5.01 -10.86 -0.35
N GLN A 40 -6.05 -11.09 -1.16
CA GLN A 40 -6.41 -10.19 -2.26
C GLN A 40 -6.70 -8.78 -1.74
N SER A 41 -7.34 -8.67 -0.58
CA SER A 41 -7.61 -7.38 0.08
C SER A 41 -6.32 -6.63 0.44
N SER A 42 -5.31 -7.33 0.95
CA SER A 42 -4.01 -6.75 1.29
C SER A 42 -3.19 -6.35 0.05
N ASN A 43 -3.28 -7.14 -1.01
CA ASN A 43 -2.62 -6.83 -2.28
C ASN A 43 -3.28 -5.62 -2.96
N ALA A 44 -4.61 -5.56 -2.93
CA ALA A 44 -5.39 -4.45 -3.47
C ALA A 44 -5.12 -3.13 -2.71
N SER A 45 -5.09 -3.15 -1.38
CA SER A 45 -4.77 -1.95 -0.59
C SER A 45 -3.35 -1.44 -0.88
N SER A 46 -2.38 -2.35 -0.95
CA SER A 46 -1.00 -2.01 -1.29
C SER A 46 -0.87 -1.47 -2.71
N TYR A 47 -1.53 -2.11 -3.68
CA TYR A 47 -1.55 -1.66 -5.06
C TYR A 47 -2.16 -0.26 -5.19
N GLY A 48 -3.30 -0.02 -4.54
CA GLY A 48 -3.94 1.30 -4.50
C GLY A 48 -3.04 2.35 -3.86
N ALA A 49 -2.38 2.02 -2.74
CA ALA A 49 -1.42 2.91 -2.11
C ALA A 49 -0.28 3.28 -3.07
N PHE A 50 0.34 2.31 -3.75
CA PHE A 50 1.38 2.58 -4.74
C PHE A 50 0.89 3.31 -6.00
N GLN A 51 -0.38 3.22 -6.37
CA GLN A 51 -0.93 4.10 -7.39
C GLN A 51 -0.96 5.55 -6.92
N LEU A 52 -1.29 5.79 -5.65
CA LEU A 52 -1.36 7.12 -5.05
C LEU A 52 0.01 7.79 -4.85
N SER A 53 1.10 7.03 -4.81
CA SER A 53 2.47 7.59 -4.83
C SER A 53 2.91 8.03 -6.22
N ARG A 54 2.26 7.53 -7.27
CA ARG A 54 2.40 8.08 -8.61
C ARG A 54 1.56 9.35 -8.67
N ALA A 55 1.87 10.27 -9.58
CA ALA A 55 1.13 11.54 -9.77
C ALA A 55 -0.33 11.35 -10.28
N ILE A 56 -0.96 10.23 -9.98
CA ILE A 56 -2.34 9.89 -10.30
C ILE A 56 -3.21 10.36 -9.12
N PRO A 57 -4.19 11.25 -9.35
CA PRO A 57 -4.90 11.93 -8.27
C PRO A 57 -5.87 11.03 -7.48
N ASP A 58 -6.34 9.92 -8.06
CA ASP A 58 -7.34 9.03 -7.45
C ASP A 58 -7.14 7.57 -7.84
N ILE A 59 -7.73 6.66 -7.07
CA ILE A 59 -7.71 5.22 -7.31
C ILE A 59 -8.82 4.84 -8.31
N ASN A 60 -8.44 4.10 -9.35
CA ASN A 60 -9.42 3.49 -10.24
C ASN A 60 -10.08 2.27 -9.58
N LYS A 61 -11.26 2.46 -8.96
CA LYS A 61 -12.01 1.37 -8.33
C LYS A 61 -12.34 0.23 -9.30
N ALA A 62 -12.73 0.53 -10.54
CA ALA A 62 -13.09 -0.50 -11.51
C ALA A 62 -11.88 -1.39 -11.85
N GLU A 63 -10.70 -0.79 -11.97
CA GLU A 63 -9.44 -1.53 -12.14
C GLU A 63 -9.15 -2.41 -10.93
N LEU A 64 -9.21 -1.87 -9.71
CA LEU A 64 -9.03 -2.64 -8.48
C LEU A 64 -9.99 -3.84 -8.37
N ASP A 65 -11.28 -3.59 -8.62
CA ASP A 65 -12.31 -4.61 -8.57
C ASP A 65 -12.00 -5.72 -9.58
N SER A 66 -11.75 -5.35 -10.84
CA SER A 66 -11.45 -6.32 -11.91
C SER A 66 -10.15 -7.11 -11.69
N ARG A 67 -9.17 -6.50 -11.02
CA ARG A 67 -7.84 -7.10 -10.83
C ARG A 67 -7.79 -8.06 -9.65
N PHE A 68 -8.47 -7.75 -8.55
CA PHE A 68 -8.31 -8.47 -7.28
C PHE A 68 -9.56 -9.24 -6.85
N PHE A 69 -10.76 -8.79 -7.23
CA PHE A 69 -12.01 -9.31 -6.66
C PHE A 69 -13.00 -9.88 -7.67
N ILE A 70 -12.97 -9.43 -8.92
CA ILE A 70 -13.95 -9.76 -9.94
C ILE A 70 -13.21 -10.22 -11.20
N GLY A 71 -13.31 -11.50 -11.52
CA GLY A 71 -12.68 -12.04 -12.72
C GLY A 71 -12.95 -13.53 -12.88
N PRO A 72 -12.58 -14.12 -14.03
CA PRO A 72 -12.77 -15.55 -14.30
C PRO A 72 -12.08 -16.43 -13.26
N ASP A 73 -10.99 -15.95 -12.64
CA ASP A 73 -10.24 -16.68 -11.63
C ASP A 73 -10.71 -16.39 -10.19
N LYS A 74 -11.61 -15.41 -10.00
CA LYS A 74 -12.09 -14.94 -8.69
C LYS A 74 -13.54 -15.38 -8.47
N ASN A 75 -13.70 -16.69 -8.31
CA ASN A 75 -14.99 -17.36 -8.18
C ASN A 75 -15.26 -17.89 -6.76
N TRP A 76 -15.09 -17.05 -5.74
CA TRP A 76 -15.47 -17.46 -4.39
C TRP A 76 -16.98 -17.65 -4.33
N ARG A 77 -17.40 -18.91 -4.16
CA ARG A 77 -18.80 -19.31 -4.10
C ARG A 77 -19.15 -19.81 -2.71
N ASP A 78 -20.41 -19.70 -2.32
CA ASP A 78 -20.94 -20.37 -1.15
C ASP A 78 -21.15 -21.88 -1.42
N ARG A 79 -21.65 -22.61 -0.44
CA ARG A 79 -21.94 -24.05 -0.58
C ARG A 79 -23.07 -24.34 -1.57
N LYS A 80 -23.93 -23.35 -1.87
CA LYS A 80 -25.00 -23.41 -2.88
C LYS A 80 -24.51 -22.98 -4.27
N GLY A 81 -23.21 -22.68 -4.44
CA GLY A 81 -22.63 -22.28 -5.72
C GLY A 81 -22.85 -20.81 -6.12
N LYS A 82 -23.41 -19.98 -5.24
CA LYS A 82 -23.63 -18.54 -5.49
C LYS A 82 -22.37 -17.74 -5.16
N LEU A 83 -22.09 -16.70 -5.95
CA LEU A 83 -20.92 -15.84 -5.72
C LEU A 83 -21.03 -15.09 -4.38
N LEU A 84 -19.95 -15.13 -3.61
CA LEU A 84 -19.84 -14.48 -2.31
C LEU A 84 -19.59 -12.97 -2.44
N LEU A 85 -18.81 -12.57 -3.44
CA LEU A 85 -18.46 -11.16 -3.68
C LEU A 85 -19.17 -10.60 -4.90
N GLN A 86 -19.67 -9.38 -4.74
CA GLN A 86 -20.23 -8.54 -5.79
C GLN A 86 -19.61 -7.15 -5.65
N ASN A 87 -19.67 -6.28 -6.66
CA ASN A 87 -19.06 -4.94 -6.60
C ASN A 87 -19.52 -4.14 -5.36
N LYS A 88 -20.80 -4.25 -4.99
CA LYS A 88 -21.40 -3.62 -3.80
C LYS A 88 -20.94 -4.19 -2.45
N SER A 89 -20.23 -5.32 -2.44
CA SER A 89 -19.62 -5.92 -1.24
C SER A 89 -18.24 -5.33 -0.93
N ILE A 90 -17.71 -4.48 -1.82
CA ILE A 90 -16.34 -3.98 -1.79
C ILE A 90 -16.40 -2.45 -1.65
N HIS A 91 -15.87 -1.97 -0.53
CA HIS A 91 -15.73 -0.56 -0.24
C HIS A 91 -14.25 -0.19 -0.18
N VAL A 92 -13.86 0.78 -0.99
CA VAL A 92 -12.52 1.37 -0.99
C VAL A 92 -12.65 2.78 -0.42
N GLN A 93 -11.81 3.11 0.54
CA GLN A 93 -11.70 4.45 1.10
C GLN A 93 -10.24 4.91 0.97
N VAL A 94 -10.08 6.15 0.51
CA VAL A 94 -8.77 6.81 0.40
C VAL A 94 -8.78 8.01 1.32
N ASP A 95 -7.73 8.13 2.13
CA ASP A 95 -7.48 9.29 2.98
C ASP A 95 -6.04 9.79 2.76
N ARG A 96 -5.87 11.11 2.79
CA ARG A 96 -4.58 11.81 2.70
C ARG A 96 -4.45 12.93 3.75
N ALA A 97 -5.43 13.06 4.65
CA ALA A 97 -5.49 14.19 5.57
C ALA A 97 -4.45 14.11 6.69
N GLN A 98 -4.00 12.90 7.03
CA GLN A 98 -3.04 12.70 8.09
C GLN A 98 -1.64 13.10 7.64
N LYS A 99 -0.99 13.99 8.40
CA LYS A 99 0.41 14.37 8.21
C LYS A 99 1.27 13.88 9.37
N LEU A 100 2.54 13.66 9.12
CA LEU A 100 3.54 13.43 10.14
C LEU A 100 3.72 14.67 11.00
N ASP A 101 3.83 14.44 12.31
CA ASP A 101 4.26 15.46 13.25
C ASP A 101 5.68 15.95 12.91
N ASP A 102 6.00 17.21 13.24
CA ASP A 102 7.34 17.77 12.99
C ASP A 102 8.45 16.91 13.58
N SER A 103 8.21 16.30 14.75
CA SER A 103 9.18 15.42 15.43
C SER A 103 9.46 14.10 14.70
N MET A 104 8.59 13.72 13.76
CA MET A 104 8.69 12.51 12.94
C MET A 104 9.19 12.80 11.53
N GLN A 105 9.52 14.05 11.22
CA GLN A 105 10.03 14.47 9.92
C GLN A 105 11.55 14.76 9.97
N PRO A 106 12.23 14.79 8.81
CA PRO A 106 13.66 15.12 8.74
C PRO A 106 14.00 16.43 9.47
N GLY A 107 15.05 16.39 10.30
CA GLY A 107 15.47 17.53 11.12
C GLY A 107 14.58 17.81 12.35
N MET A 108 13.51 17.03 12.55
CA MET A 108 12.61 17.09 13.70
C MET A 108 12.15 18.54 13.98
N ASN A 109 12.30 18.97 15.24
CA ASN A 109 11.89 20.28 15.75
C ASN A 109 13.04 21.31 15.74
N ALA A 110 14.14 21.08 15.01
CA ALA A 110 15.21 22.07 14.93
C ALA A 110 14.68 23.36 14.27
N SER A 111 15.18 24.53 14.72
CA SER A 111 14.64 25.84 14.34
C SER A 111 14.61 26.11 12.83
N TYR A 112 15.55 25.53 12.07
CA TYR A 112 15.65 25.68 10.62
C TYR A 112 15.09 24.47 9.85
N ALA A 113 14.71 23.39 10.53
CA ALA A 113 14.34 22.14 9.89
C ALA A 113 13.08 22.27 9.02
N ARG A 114 12.06 22.98 9.49
CA ARG A 114 10.83 23.19 8.69
C ARG A 114 11.13 23.95 7.40
N SER A 115 11.88 25.05 7.48
CA SER A 115 12.27 25.82 6.30
C SER A 115 13.07 24.98 5.30
N LEU A 116 14.04 24.19 5.78
CA LEU A 116 14.79 23.26 4.91
C LEU A 116 13.89 22.18 4.30
N ARG A 117 12.93 21.64 5.06
CA ARG A 117 11.95 20.66 4.55
C ARG A 117 11.09 21.27 3.44
N GLN A 118 10.66 22.53 3.59
CA GLN A 118 9.86 23.24 2.59
C GLN A 118 10.67 23.57 1.33
N ASP A 119 11.87 24.11 1.50
CA ASP A 119 12.76 24.47 0.41
C ASP A 119 13.11 23.26 -0.48
N TRP A 120 13.44 22.13 0.16
CA TRP A 120 13.78 20.89 -0.55
C TRP A 120 12.57 20.04 -0.94
N LYS A 121 11.35 20.48 -0.62
CA LYS A 121 10.11 19.70 -0.77
C LYS A 121 10.20 18.31 -0.14
N LEU A 122 10.89 18.21 1.00
CA LEU A 122 10.96 17.01 1.85
C LEU A 122 9.86 17.00 2.92
N GLU A 123 9.18 18.11 3.14
CA GLU A 123 8.07 18.16 4.09
C GLU A 123 6.99 17.15 3.68
N ASP A 124 6.47 16.42 4.67
CA ASP A 124 5.38 15.49 4.43
C ASP A 124 4.13 16.26 3.94
N GLU A 125 3.70 15.92 2.74
CA GLU A 125 2.49 16.49 2.14
C GLU A 125 1.23 15.75 2.60
N GLY A 126 1.39 14.51 3.12
CA GLY A 126 0.32 13.67 3.65
C GLY A 126 0.58 12.18 3.46
N ILE A 127 0.15 11.41 4.47
CA ILE A 127 0.15 9.95 4.45
C ILE A 127 -1.05 9.50 3.62
N ALA A 128 -0.79 8.84 2.49
CA ALA A 128 -1.83 8.20 1.72
C ALA A 128 -2.22 6.87 2.38
N ASN A 129 -3.44 6.79 2.87
CA ASN A 129 -4.03 5.60 3.46
C ASN A 129 -5.13 5.05 2.55
N VAL A 130 -4.96 3.81 2.11
CA VAL A 130 -5.95 3.08 1.34
C VAL A 130 -6.54 2.00 2.21
N SER A 131 -7.80 2.19 2.61
CA SER A 131 -8.56 1.20 3.36
C SER A 131 -9.51 0.46 2.42
N LEU A 132 -9.56 -0.86 2.58
CA LEU A 132 -10.44 -1.74 1.86
C LEU A 132 -11.27 -2.54 2.84
N GLN A 133 -12.58 -2.55 2.61
CA GLN A 133 -13.53 -3.35 3.33
C GLN A 133 -14.27 -4.29 2.38
N VAL A 134 -14.16 -5.59 2.62
CA VAL A 134 -14.82 -6.65 1.84
C VAL A 134 -15.79 -7.40 2.75
N THR A 135 -17.06 -7.45 2.34
CA THR A 135 -18.12 -8.14 3.10
C THR A 135 -18.76 -9.24 2.23
N PRO A 136 -18.35 -10.51 2.39
CA PRO A 136 -18.96 -11.63 1.70
C PRO A 136 -20.46 -11.73 1.99
N THR A 137 -21.23 -11.95 0.93
CA THR A 137 -22.68 -12.13 1.01
C THR A 137 -23.03 -13.60 0.83
N TYR A 138 -23.58 -14.21 1.86
CA TYR A 138 -24.03 -15.61 1.83
C TYR A 138 -25.51 -15.67 1.49
N SER A 139 -25.90 -16.62 0.64
CA SER A 139 -27.26 -16.67 0.11
C SER A 139 -28.33 -17.07 1.13
N VAL A 140 -27.96 -17.83 2.16
CA VAL A 140 -28.89 -18.34 3.18
C VAL A 140 -29.16 -17.28 4.25
N ALA A 141 -28.19 -16.43 4.58
CA ALA A 141 -28.39 -15.26 5.45
C ALA A 141 -29.43 -14.26 4.91
N ARG A 142 -29.77 -14.33 3.61
CA ARG A 142 -30.71 -13.43 2.93
C ARG A 142 -32.16 -13.91 2.99
N GLU A 143 -32.38 -15.20 3.20
CA GLU A 143 -33.70 -15.77 3.42
C GLU A 143 -34.08 -15.48 4.89
N LYS A 144 -35.07 -14.60 5.12
CA LYS A 144 -35.67 -14.42 6.44
C LYS A 144 -35.99 -15.81 7.01
N PRO A 145 -35.81 -16.06 8.32
CA PRO A 145 -36.28 -17.28 8.93
C PRO A 145 -37.81 -17.21 8.96
N ASP A 146 -38.44 -17.55 7.85
CA ASP A 146 -39.83 -17.93 7.85
C ASP A 146 -39.86 -19.18 8.72
N GLY A 147 -40.59 -19.14 9.84
CA GLY A 147 -40.50 -20.08 10.98
C GLY A 147 -40.85 -21.54 10.69
N LYS A 148 -40.65 -22.02 9.47
CA LYS A 148 -40.75 -23.40 9.04
C LYS A 148 -39.37 -24.01 9.05
N ASN A 149 -39.13 -24.84 10.07
CA ASN A 149 -38.01 -25.75 10.22
C ASN A 149 -37.46 -26.20 8.87
N THR A 150 -36.30 -25.67 8.50
CA THR A 150 -35.50 -26.28 7.44
C THR A 150 -35.16 -27.67 7.91
N ASN A 151 -35.58 -28.69 7.15
CA ASN A 151 -35.30 -30.09 7.44
C ASN A 151 -33.78 -30.31 7.50
N ILE A 152 -33.21 -30.20 8.70
CA ILE A 152 -31.82 -30.59 8.95
C ILE A 152 -31.85 -32.11 9.11
N ALA A 153 -31.77 -32.83 8.00
CA ALA A 153 -31.85 -34.29 7.98
C ALA A 153 -30.80 -34.98 8.90
N LEU A 154 -29.79 -34.24 9.41
CA LEU A 154 -28.75 -34.76 10.31
C LEU A 154 -28.29 -33.78 11.44
N GLY A 155 -28.93 -32.62 11.65
CA GLY A 155 -28.55 -31.71 12.76
C GLY A 155 -27.11 -31.15 12.76
N LEU A 156 -26.32 -31.31 11.70
CA LEU A 156 -24.85 -31.14 11.69
C LEU A 156 -24.33 -29.69 11.86
N GLY A 157 -25.18 -28.69 12.11
CA GLY A 157 -24.76 -27.30 12.35
C GLY A 157 -24.11 -26.58 11.15
N LEU A 158 -24.10 -27.19 9.96
CA LEU A 158 -23.39 -26.67 8.78
C LEU A 158 -23.93 -25.32 8.24
N GLY A 159 -25.12 -24.91 8.69
CA GLY A 159 -25.68 -23.59 8.40
C GLY A 159 -24.86 -22.44 9.00
N PHE A 160 -24.03 -22.71 10.01
CA PHE A 160 -23.06 -21.73 10.53
C PHE A 160 -22.22 -21.09 9.41
N TYR A 161 -21.72 -21.89 8.48
CA TYR A 161 -20.88 -21.43 7.36
C TYR A 161 -21.64 -20.57 6.34
N ASP A 162 -22.96 -20.65 6.31
CA ASP A 162 -23.84 -20.01 5.34
C ASP A 162 -24.60 -18.79 5.91
N HIS A 163 -24.57 -18.60 7.24
CA HIS A 163 -25.21 -17.46 7.93
C HIS A 163 -24.21 -16.44 8.48
N SER A 164 -22.96 -16.83 8.67
CA SER A 164 -21.98 -15.96 9.33
C SER A 164 -21.52 -14.83 8.41
N VAL A 165 -21.78 -13.59 8.81
CA VAL A 165 -21.34 -12.39 8.10
C VAL A 165 -20.03 -11.93 8.72
N PHE A 166 -18.95 -12.00 7.93
CA PHE A 166 -17.64 -11.47 8.31
C PHE A 166 -17.30 -10.27 7.45
N THR A 167 -16.73 -9.24 8.06
CA THR A 167 -16.20 -8.10 7.32
C THR A 167 -14.68 -8.13 7.43
N ILE A 168 -14.02 -8.24 6.27
CA ILE A 168 -12.56 -8.18 6.18
C ILE A 168 -12.19 -6.73 5.95
N LYS A 169 -11.40 -6.15 6.86
CA LYS A 169 -10.82 -4.82 6.72
C LYS A 169 -9.31 -4.93 6.55
N ARG A 170 -8.76 -4.31 5.50
CA ARG A 170 -7.32 -4.18 5.26
C ARG A 170 -7.01 -2.73 4.97
N HIS A 171 -5.81 -2.28 5.32
CA HIS A 171 -5.37 -0.95 4.96
C HIS A 171 -3.86 -0.95 4.72
N THR A 172 -3.41 -0.05 3.84
CA THR A 172 -2.00 0.22 3.61
C THR A 172 -1.81 1.73 3.65
N ALA A 173 -0.86 2.18 4.46
CA ALA A 173 -0.48 3.58 4.57
C ALA A 173 0.94 3.77 4.02
N ILE A 174 1.13 4.77 3.17
CA ILE A 174 2.44 5.14 2.63
C ILE A 174 2.64 6.65 2.70
N LEU A 175 3.88 7.06 2.91
CA LEU A 175 4.29 8.45 2.72
C LEU A 175 4.37 8.74 1.22
N THR A 176 3.83 9.88 0.81
CA THR A 176 3.83 10.30 -0.61
C THR A 176 4.44 11.69 -0.75
N GLY A 177 5.01 11.99 -1.93
CA GLY A 177 5.46 13.34 -2.29
C GLY A 177 6.81 13.78 -1.71
N ALA A 178 7.17 13.37 -0.49
CA ALA A 178 8.39 13.83 0.19
C ALA A 178 9.67 13.54 -0.64
N GLY A 179 10.32 14.61 -1.12
CA GLY A 179 11.55 14.54 -1.89
C GLY A 179 11.41 14.02 -3.33
N HIS A 180 10.18 13.77 -3.79
CA HIS A 180 9.97 13.29 -5.15
C HIS A 180 10.20 14.40 -6.16
N ALA A 181 11.15 14.19 -7.07
CA ALA A 181 11.38 15.06 -8.21
C ALA A 181 11.04 14.32 -9.50
N VAL A 182 10.25 14.96 -10.37
CA VAL A 182 9.85 14.39 -11.68
C VAL A 182 11.02 14.25 -12.67
N SER A 183 12.18 14.84 -12.35
CA SER A 183 13.41 14.75 -13.14
C SER A 183 14.62 15.15 -12.29
N ASP A 184 15.82 14.74 -12.71
CA ASP A 184 17.08 15.19 -12.12
C ASP A 184 17.19 16.72 -12.10
N ARG A 185 16.70 17.38 -13.16
CA ARG A 185 16.65 18.85 -13.24
C ARG A 185 15.79 19.45 -12.12
N ALA A 186 14.64 18.85 -11.83
CA ALA A 186 13.76 19.32 -10.77
C ALA A 186 14.39 19.11 -9.39
N ALA A 187 15.06 17.98 -9.15
CA ALA A 187 15.82 17.73 -7.91
C ALA A 187 16.96 18.74 -7.72
N HIS A 188 17.69 19.02 -8.81
CA HIS A 188 18.72 20.05 -8.88
C HIS A 188 18.18 21.43 -8.54
N GLN A 189 17.05 21.83 -9.14
CA GLN A 189 16.42 23.11 -8.88
C GLN A 189 15.97 23.25 -7.42
N HIS A 190 15.33 22.24 -6.83
CA HIS A 190 14.92 22.27 -5.42
C HIS A 190 16.14 22.43 -4.49
N THR A 191 17.24 21.76 -4.79
CA THR A 191 18.47 21.84 -3.98
C THR A 191 19.18 23.18 -4.13
N ALA A 192 19.32 23.68 -5.35
CA ALA A 192 20.00 24.94 -5.67
C ALA A 192 19.27 26.17 -5.11
N LEU A 193 17.93 26.15 -5.16
CA LEU A 193 17.09 27.28 -4.77
C LEU A 193 16.74 27.31 -3.29
N SER A 194 17.20 26.33 -2.49
CA SER A 194 17.01 26.38 -1.05
C SER A 194 17.82 27.52 -0.45
N GLU A 195 17.10 28.51 0.09
CA GLU A 195 17.68 29.71 0.69
C GLU A 195 18.48 29.35 1.95
N GLN A 196 17.89 28.52 2.82
CA GLN A 196 18.51 28.09 4.08
C GLN A 196 19.55 26.98 3.88
N GLY A 197 19.48 26.25 2.77
CA GLY A 197 20.42 25.18 2.44
C GLY A 197 21.70 25.72 1.83
N TRP A 198 21.66 26.03 0.52
CA TRP A 198 22.88 26.28 -0.26
C TRP A 198 22.90 27.62 -0.97
N GLN A 199 21.75 28.20 -1.31
CA GLN A 199 21.69 29.38 -2.17
C GLN A 199 22.41 30.58 -1.58
N LYS A 200 22.22 30.85 -0.27
CA LYS A 200 22.86 31.98 0.42
C LYS A 200 24.38 31.84 0.45
N SER A 201 24.87 30.65 0.83
CA SER A 201 26.30 30.34 0.86
C SER A 201 26.92 30.41 -0.54
N ALA A 202 26.24 29.83 -1.53
CA ALA A 202 26.65 29.88 -2.92
C ALA A 202 26.75 31.32 -3.44
N ARG A 203 25.75 32.15 -3.18
CA ARG A 203 25.76 33.57 -3.59
C ARG A 203 26.95 34.33 -2.98
N LEU A 204 27.22 34.15 -1.69
CA LEU A 204 28.37 34.77 -1.03
C LEU A 204 29.71 34.31 -1.64
N SER A 205 29.83 33.00 -1.94
CA SER A 205 31.00 32.46 -2.63
C SER A 205 31.15 33.02 -4.04
N TYR A 206 30.06 33.17 -4.80
CA TYR A 206 30.08 33.74 -6.15
C TYR A 206 30.43 35.22 -6.15
N GLU A 207 29.83 36.02 -5.27
CA GLU A 207 30.16 37.44 -5.13
C GLU A 207 31.64 37.63 -4.78
N THR A 208 32.19 36.79 -3.91
CA THR A 208 33.61 36.81 -3.55
C THR A 208 34.48 36.37 -4.72
N GLY A 209 34.12 35.28 -5.39
CA GLY A 209 34.86 34.75 -6.53
C GLY A 209 34.88 35.70 -7.74
N GLN A 210 33.77 36.38 -8.02
CA GLN A 210 33.68 37.41 -9.07
C GLN A 210 34.57 38.61 -8.74
N LYS A 211 34.62 39.04 -7.47
CA LYS A 211 35.57 40.09 -7.05
C LYS A 211 37.01 39.65 -7.28
N ILE A 212 37.40 38.45 -6.83
CA ILE A 212 38.75 37.92 -7.03
C ILE A 212 39.08 37.82 -8.53
N GLN A 213 38.16 37.28 -9.34
CA GLN A 213 38.33 37.18 -10.78
C GLN A 213 38.57 38.55 -11.42
N SER A 214 37.83 39.59 -11.01
CA SER A 214 38.02 40.95 -11.56
C SER A 214 39.43 41.51 -11.34
N TYR A 215 40.08 41.16 -10.23
CA TYR A 215 41.46 41.56 -9.94
C TYR A 215 42.49 40.64 -10.61
N ALA A 216 42.22 39.34 -10.64
CA ALA A 216 43.15 38.34 -11.18
C ALA A 216 43.13 38.27 -12.72
N GLN A 217 42.07 38.72 -13.38
CA GLN A 217 41.89 38.57 -14.83
C GLN A 217 43.03 39.22 -15.64
N SER A 218 43.53 40.37 -15.21
CA SER A 218 44.66 41.04 -15.86
C SER A 218 45.98 40.26 -15.70
N VAL A 219 46.13 39.56 -14.58
CA VAL A 219 47.30 38.75 -14.26
C VAL A 219 47.23 37.38 -14.94
N ASP A 220 46.06 36.77 -15.01
CA ASP A 220 45.83 35.43 -15.55
C ASP A 220 45.71 35.43 -17.09
N ALA A 221 45.33 36.55 -17.72
CA ALA A 221 45.14 36.63 -19.18
C ALA A 221 46.37 36.20 -20.01
N PRO A 222 47.62 36.60 -19.67
CA PRO A 222 48.81 36.15 -20.39
C PRO A 222 49.09 34.64 -20.27
N TRP A 223 48.57 33.99 -19.22
CA TRP A 223 48.80 32.57 -18.95
C TRP A 223 47.71 31.66 -19.51
N GLY A 224 46.69 32.22 -20.17
CA GLY A 224 45.62 31.46 -20.81
C GLY A 224 44.78 30.63 -19.83
N ARG A 225 44.72 31.02 -18.55
CA ARG A 225 44.01 30.25 -17.52
C ARG A 225 42.50 30.34 -17.74
N THR A 226 41.80 29.21 -17.63
CA THR A 226 40.35 29.14 -17.77
C THR A 226 39.66 29.93 -16.65
N GLN A 227 38.55 30.59 -17.00
CA GLN A 227 37.76 31.35 -16.01
C GLN A 227 37.16 30.43 -14.94
N PRO A 228 36.98 30.91 -13.71
CA PRO A 228 36.28 30.16 -12.68
C PRO A 228 34.85 29.80 -13.11
N VAL A 229 34.43 28.58 -12.84
CA VAL A 229 33.04 28.14 -13.04
C VAL A 229 32.27 28.42 -11.76
N PHE A 230 31.28 29.31 -11.85
CA PHE A 230 30.39 29.61 -10.72
C PHE A 230 29.16 28.71 -10.68
N ASP A 231 28.94 27.88 -11.69
CA ASP A 231 27.88 26.87 -11.60
C ASP A 231 28.42 25.58 -10.96
N TRP A 232 28.29 25.45 -9.64
CA TRP A 232 28.79 24.28 -8.93
C TRP A 232 27.85 23.10 -9.00
N LEU A 233 26.57 23.29 -9.39
CA LEU A 233 25.55 22.26 -9.33
C LEU A 233 25.21 21.68 -10.71
N GLN A 234 25.10 22.49 -11.78
CA GLN A 234 24.82 21.98 -13.14
C GLN A 234 25.76 20.87 -13.63
N PRO A 235 27.08 20.88 -13.33
CA PRO A 235 27.96 19.80 -13.74
C PRO A 235 27.56 18.42 -13.21
N TRP A 236 26.79 18.37 -12.11
CA TRP A 236 26.28 17.13 -11.51
C TRP A 236 24.90 16.74 -12.02
N GLN A 237 24.28 17.53 -12.89
CA GLN A 237 22.94 17.24 -13.41
C GLN A 237 23.00 16.03 -14.34
N GLY A 238 22.44 14.90 -13.88
CA GLY A 238 22.38 13.65 -14.64
C GLY A 238 23.63 12.77 -14.51
N LEU A 239 24.58 13.10 -13.62
CA LEU A 239 25.66 12.19 -13.26
C LEU A 239 25.12 11.11 -12.30
N LEU A 240 24.46 10.10 -12.86
CA LEU A 240 24.22 8.84 -12.18
C LEU A 240 25.56 8.08 -12.07
N PRO A 241 25.92 7.55 -10.89
CA PRO A 241 27.03 6.63 -10.78
C PRO A 241 26.88 5.48 -11.79
N ALA A 242 27.94 5.15 -12.53
CA ALA A 242 27.87 4.22 -13.67
C ALA A 242 27.23 2.85 -13.34
N HIS A 243 27.34 2.39 -12.09
CA HIS A 243 26.73 1.15 -11.61
C HIS A 243 25.19 1.17 -11.54
N HIS A 244 24.55 2.35 -11.68
CA HIS A 244 23.09 2.48 -11.81
C HIS A 244 22.63 2.56 -13.28
N LEU A 245 23.56 2.57 -14.24
CA LEU A 245 23.30 2.62 -15.69
C LEU A 245 23.57 1.28 -16.39
N GLU A 246 24.11 0.28 -15.68
CA GLU A 246 24.26 -1.08 -16.19
C GLU A 246 22.91 -1.81 -16.11
N LYS A 247 22.47 -2.35 -17.25
CA LYS A 247 21.28 -3.19 -17.40
C LYS A 247 21.59 -4.64 -17.03
#